data_AF-A0A1G5EL85-F1
#
_entry.id   AF-A0A1G5EL85-F1
#
_cell.length_a   1.000
_cell.length_b   1.000
_cell.length_c   1.000
_cell.angle_alpha   90.00
_cell.angle_beta   90.00
_cell.angle_gamma   90.00
#
_symmetry.space_group_name_H-M   'P 1'
#
loop_
_entity.id
_entity.type
_entity.pdbx_description
1 polymer ?
#
loop_
_entity_poly.entity_id
_entity_poly.type
_entity_poly.pdbx_seq_one_letter_code
_entity_poly.pdbx_strand_id
1 'polypeptide(L)'
;MSDIVIHLPLADYVQKVIDEKGLKLADVAKDSSLSEGYLDQIIRGLKSNPTRDEIICLAFGLKMNIPELYALMQIAGTPILSAGSRKDSIVYMTVTREMGLKRCMELLAECGEEFIILSNS
;
A
#
# COMPACT_ATOMS: atom_id res chain seq x y z
N MET A 1 -25.13 -10.95 18.49
CA MET A 1 -24.86 -11.07 17.04
C MET A 1 -23.41 -10.68 16.87
N SER A 2 -22.51 -11.65 16.88
CA SER A 2 -21.11 -11.41 16.54
C SER A 2 -21.06 -11.33 15.02
N ASP A 3 -20.83 -10.12 14.50
CA ASP A 3 -20.59 -9.93 13.07
C ASP A 3 -19.48 -10.89 12.64
N ILE A 4 -19.78 -11.73 11.66
CA ILE A 4 -18.78 -12.61 11.04
C ILE A 4 -17.86 -11.67 10.27
N VAL A 5 -16.79 -11.20 10.92
CA VAL A 5 -15.69 -10.56 10.23
C VAL A 5 -15.01 -11.67 9.42
N ILE A 6 -15.25 -11.68 8.12
CA ILE A 6 -14.50 -12.55 7.20
C ILE A 6 -13.09 -11.98 7.14
N HIS A 7 -12.25 -12.47 8.04
CA HIS A 7 -10.83 -12.19 8.08
C HIS A 7 -10.18 -12.78 6.82
N LEU A 8 -9.82 -11.90 5.88
CA LEU A 8 -9.05 -12.24 4.69
C LEU A 8 -7.56 -11.99 4.96
N PRO A 9 -6.66 -12.76 4.33
CA PRO A 9 -5.21 -12.62 4.56
C PRO A 9 -4.67 -11.19 4.39
N LEU A 10 -5.23 -10.41 3.46
CA LEU A 10 -4.84 -9.00 3.26
C LEU A 10 -5.30 -8.10 4.41
N ALA A 11 -6.57 -8.24 4.82
CA ALA A 11 -7.15 -7.45 5.90
C ALA A 11 -6.38 -7.68 7.20
N ASP A 12 -6.09 -8.94 7.52
CA ASP A 12 -5.34 -9.33 8.72
C ASP A 12 -3.92 -8.78 8.71
N TYR A 13 -3.24 -8.84 7.56
CA TYR A 13 -1.88 -8.35 7.46
C TYR A 13 -1.81 -6.82 7.59
N VAL A 14 -2.74 -6.10 6.96
CA VAL A 14 -2.81 -4.63 7.06
C VAL A 14 -3.14 -4.21 8.49
N GLN A 15 -4.15 -4.82 9.12
CA GLN A 15 -4.52 -4.52 10.51
C GLN A 15 -3.37 -4.81 11.47
N LYS A 16 -2.71 -5.97 11.32
CA LYS A 16 -1.53 -6.32 12.10
C LYS A 16 -0.44 -5.25 12.03
N VAL A 17 -0.12 -4.76 10.83
CA VAL A 17 0.93 -3.74 10.67
C VAL A 17 0.52 -2.39 11.28
N ILE A 18 -0.76 -2.02 11.16
CA ILE A 18 -1.30 -0.82 11.82
C ILE A 18 -1.12 -0.91 13.34
N ASP A 19 -1.48 -2.05 13.92
CA ASP A 19 -1.42 -2.29 15.37
C ASP A 19 0.04 -2.33 15.86
N GLU A 20 0.91 -3.08 15.18
CA GLU A 20 2.34 -3.22 15.54
C GLU A 20 3.09 -1.88 15.47
N LYS A 21 2.73 -1.01 14.53
CA LYS A 21 3.36 0.30 14.34
C LYS A 21 2.62 1.44 15.04
N GLY A 22 1.49 1.17 15.70
CA GLY A 22 0.68 2.18 16.39
C GLY A 22 0.16 3.28 15.45
N LEU A 23 -0.15 2.93 14.21
CA LEU A 23 -0.59 3.89 13.19
C LEU A 23 -2.08 4.24 13.37
N LYS A 24 -2.46 5.46 13.02
CA LYS A 24 -3.87 5.85 12.92
C LYS A 24 -4.32 5.70 11.48
N LEU A 25 -5.55 5.23 11.27
CA LEU A 25 -6.12 5.03 9.93
C LEU A 25 -6.08 6.30 9.08
N ALA A 26 -6.37 7.46 9.68
CA ALA A 26 -6.28 8.77 9.03
C ALA A 26 -4.86 9.12 8.55
N ASP A 27 -3.82 8.76 9.31
CA ASP A 27 -2.43 8.99 8.92
C ASP A 27 -2.03 8.06 7.77
N VAL A 28 -2.47 6.79 7.81
CA VAL A 28 -2.27 5.83 6.71
C VAL A 28 -2.97 6.32 5.44
N ALA A 29 -4.21 6.81 5.53
CA ALA A 29 -4.97 7.36 4.40
C ALA A 29 -4.21 8.52 3.74
N LYS A 30 -3.81 9.50 4.56
CA LYS A 30 -3.04 10.66 4.11
C LYS A 30 -1.73 10.25 3.41
N ASP A 31 -0.97 9.35 4.03
CA ASP A 31 0.37 9.02 3.55
C ASP A 31 0.38 7.99 2.40
N SER A 32 -0.75 7.29 2.18
CA SER A 32 -0.98 6.40 1.03
C SER A 32 -1.71 7.08 -0.13
N SER A 33 -2.21 8.32 0.03
CA SER A 33 -3.10 8.96 -0.94
C SER A 33 -4.37 8.13 -1.26
N LEU A 34 -4.77 7.22 -0.36
CA LEU A 34 -6.00 6.45 -0.42
C LEU A 34 -7.02 7.08 0.54
N SER A 35 -8.32 6.98 0.22
CA SER A 35 -9.35 7.47 1.12
C SER A 35 -9.47 6.61 2.39
N GLU A 36 -9.80 7.22 3.52
CA GLU A 36 -10.00 6.50 4.79
C GLU A 36 -11.13 5.45 4.67
N GLY A 37 -12.19 5.74 3.91
CA GLY A 37 -13.25 4.78 3.62
C GLY A 37 -12.79 3.57 2.79
N TYR A 38 -11.84 3.76 1.86
CA TYR A 38 -11.24 2.65 1.13
C TYR A 38 -10.38 1.77 2.04
N LEU A 39 -9.60 2.38 2.94
CA LEU A 39 -8.82 1.64 3.93
C LEU A 39 -9.72 0.88 4.93
N ASP A 40 -10.80 1.49 5.41
CA ASP A 40 -11.81 0.82 6.25
C ASP A 40 -12.37 -0.43 5.56
N GLN A 41 -12.67 -0.34 4.25
CA GLN A 41 -13.13 -1.49 3.48
C GLN A 41 -12.06 -2.59 3.35
N ILE A 42 -10.77 -2.23 3.24
CA ILE A 42 -9.68 -3.21 3.21
C ILE A 42 -9.58 -3.94 4.56
N ILE A 43 -9.51 -3.21 5.68
CA ILE A 43 -9.34 -3.83 7.02
C ILE A 43 -10.56 -4.65 7.46
N ARG A 44 -11.74 -4.35 6.90
CA ARG A 44 -12.97 -5.14 7.11
C ARG A 44 -13.12 -6.32 6.14
N GLY A 45 -12.17 -6.50 5.22
CA GLY A 45 -12.23 -7.56 4.20
C GLY A 45 -13.28 -7.34 3.10
N LEU A 46 -13.87 -6.15 3.02
CA LEU A 46 -14.86 -5.78 1.99
C LEU A 46 -14.20 -5.46 0.64
N LYS A 47 -12.93 -5.03 0.65
CA LYS A 47 -12.12 -4.81 -0.54
C LYS A 47 -10.90 -5.75 -0.51
N SER A 48 -10.95 -6.80 -1.32
CA SER A 48 -9.91 -7.84 -1.34
C SER A 48 -8.92 -7.74 -2.50
N ASN A 49 -9.24 -6.95 -3.54
CA ASN A 49 -8.46 -6.90 -4.79
C ASN A 49 -8.01 -5.46 -5.12
N PRO A 50 -7.17 -4.80 -4.29
CA PRO A 50 -6.52 -3.56 -4.70
C PRO A 50 -5.61 -3.78 -5.91
N THR A 51 -5.44 -2.75 -6.73
CA THR A 51 -4.46 -2.80 -7.82
C THR A 51 -3.03 -2.81 -7.27
N ARG A 52 -2.05 -3.19 -8.10
CA ARG A 52 -0.63 -3.17 -7.70
C ARG A 52 -0.15 -1.79 -7.25
N ASP A 53 -0.61 -0.73 -7.92
CA ASP A 53 -0.25 0.64 -7.56
C ASP A 53 -0.88 1.06 -6.24
N GLU A 54 -2.12 0.64 -5.96
CA GLU A 54 -2.76 0.85 -4.66
C GLU A 54 -2.06 0.08 -3.54
N ILE A 55 -1.57 -1.14 -3.80
CA ILE A 55 -0.76 -1.89 -2.84
C ILE A 55 0.55 -1.16 -2.52
N ILE A 56 1.23 -0.63 -3.53
CA ILE A 56 2.45 0.16 -3.32
C ILE A 56 2.14 1.42 -2.51
N CYS A 57 1.09 2.15 -2.87
CA CYS A 57 0.64 3.33 -2.15
C CYS A 57 0.29 3.02 -0.69
N LEU A 58 -0.44 1.94 -0.45
CA LEU A 58 -0.77 1.44 0.89
C LEU A 58 0.50 1.14 1.70
N ALA A 59 1.51 0.51 1.09
CA ALA A 59 2.78 0.21 1.77
C ALA A 59 3.51 1.48 2.24
N PHE A 60 3.44 2.58 1.48
CA PHE A 60 3.96 3.88 1.94
C PHE A 60 3.19 4.42 3.14
N GLY A 61 1.85 4.32 3.13
CA GLY A 61 1.02 4.71 4.28
C GLY A 61 1.30 3.88 5.53
N LEU A 62 1.57 2.58 5.35
CA LEU A 62 1.93 1.63 6.41
C LEU A 62 3.42 1.68 6.82
N LYS A 63 4.19 2.64 6.27
CA LYS A 63 5.62 2.84 6.56
C LYS A 63 6.41 1.54 6.41
N MET A 64 6.13 0.78 5.36
CA MET A 64 6.72 -0.54 5.16
C MET A 64 8.17 -0.49 4.68
N ASN A 65 8.96 -1.47 5.09
CA ASN A 65 10.24 -1.79 4.46
C ASN A 65 10.06 -2.76 3.27
N ILE A 66 11.14 -3.07 2.54
CA ILE A 66 11.08 -3.95 1.35
C ILE A 66 10.54 -5.36 1.68
N PRO A 67 11.02 -6.07 2.72
CA PRO A 67 10.43 -7.36 3.11
C PRO A 67 8.92 -7.30 3.36
N GLU A 68 8.44 -6.29 4.09
CA GLU A 68 7.01 -6.08 4.38
C GLU A 68 6.21 -5.79 3.11
N LEU A 69 6.73 -4.92 2.23
CA LEU A 69 6.11 -4.62 0.93
C LEU A 69 5.98 -5.88 0.08
N TYR A 70 7.03 -6.71 0.00
CA TYR A 70 6.96 -7.95 -0.79
C TYR A 70 5.97 -8.96 -0.20
N ALA A 71 5.90 -9.07 1.13
CA ALA A 71 4.88 -9.88 1.79
C ALA A 71 3.47 -9.38 1.47
N LEU A 72 3.24 -8.05 1.56
CA LEU A 72 1.96 -7.44 1.20
C LEU A 72 1.58 -7.74 -0.26
N MET A 73 2.53 -7.59 -1.20
CA MET A 73 2.30 -7.84 -2.62
C MET A 73 1.96 -9.30 -2.90
N GLN A 74 2.62 -10.25 -2.24
CA GLN A 74 2.32 -11.68 -2.34
C GLN A 74 0.93 -12.02 -1.79
N ILE A 75 0.58 -11.47 -0.62
CA ILE A 75 -0.74 -11.65 0.01
C ILE A 75 -1.85 -11.09 -0.88
N ALA A 76 -1.61 -9.94 -1.52
CA ALA A 76 -2.52 -9.30 -2.45
C ALA A 76 -2.54 -9.96 -3.85
N GLY A 77 -1.69 -10.97 -4.12
CA GLY A 77 -1.61 -11.64 -5.42
C GLY A 77 -1.06 -10.76 -6.55
N THR A 78 -0.23 -9.76 -6.22
CA THR A 78 0.38 -8.84 -7.20
C THR A 78 1.84 -9.17 -7.47
N PRO A 79 2.36 -8.94 -8.69
CA PRO A 79 3.78 -9.15 -8.98
C PRO A 79 4.68 -8.24 -8.14
N ILE A 80 5.73 -8.78 -7.55
CA ILE A 80 6.74 -8.01 -6.80
C ILE A 80 7.47 -6.97 -7.67
N LEU A 81 8.28 -6.11 -7.05
CA LEU A 81 9.09 -5.13 -7.77
C LEU A 81 10.15 -5.83 -8.65
N SER A 82 10.27 -5.39 -9.90
CA SER A 82 11.23 -5.87 -10.88
C SER A 82 12.35 -4.86 -11.14
N ALA A 83 13.61 -5.29 -11.07
CA ALA A 83 14.77 -4.45 -11.37
C ALA A 83 14.79 -3.95 -12.83
N GLY A 84 14.06 -4.58 -13.74
CA GLY A 84 13.94 -4.14 -15.14
C GLY A 84 12.94 -3.00 -15.34
N SER A 85 12.09 -2.71 -14.35
CA SER A 85 11.12 -1.62 -14.41
C SER A 85 11.70 -0.36 -13.75
N ARG A 86 11.67 0.74 -14.49
CA ARG A 86 12.13 2.05 -13.99
C ARG A 86 11.27 2.49 -12.80
N LYS A 87 9.95 2.37 -12.94
CA LYS A 87 8.98 2.64 -11.88
C LYS A 87 9.29 1.83 -10.62
N ASP A 88 9.52 0.53 -10.77
CA ASP A 88 9.80 -0.34 -9.63
C ASP A 88 11.13 -0.02 -8.95
N SER A 89 12.14 0.38 -9.73
CA SER A 89 13.44 0.81 -9.19
C SER A 89 13.31 2.09 -8.36
N ILE A 90 12.46 3.02 -8.79
CA ILE A 90 12.14 4.25 -8.04
C ILE A 90 11.40 3.90 -6.74
N VAL A 91 10.38 3.04 -6.82
CA VAL A 91 9.65 2.55 -5.63
C VAL A 91 10.62 1.89 -4.65
N TYR A 92 11.45 0.96 -5.12
CA TYR A 92 12.42 0.26 -4.29
C TYR A 92 13.35 1.25 -3.58
N MET A 93 13.97 2.17 -4.33
CA MET A 93 14.88 3.16 -3.77
C MET A 93 14.20 4.05 -2.72
N THR A 94 12.99 4.54 -3.01
CA THR A 94 12.27 5.45 -2.11
C THR A 94 11.81 4.75 -0.84
N VAL A 95 11.38 3.49 -0.91
CA VAL A 95 11.08 2.68 0.27
C VAL A 95 12.35 2.43 1.10
N THR A 96 13.46 2.01 0.48
CA THR A 96 14.73 1.76 1.19
C THR A 96 15.29 3.02 1.85
N ARG A 97 15.01 4.20 1.30
CA ARG A 97 15.45 5.50 1.85
C ARG A 97 14.39 6.20 2.70
N GLU A 98 13.26 5.54 2.97
CA GLU A 98 12.15 6.07 3.75
C GLU A 98 11.61 7.41 3.21
N MET A 99 11.71 7.61 1.89
CA MET A 99 11.22 8.79 1.18
C MET A 99 9.73 8.57 0.90
N GLY A 100 8.85 9.21 1.68
CA GLY A 100 7.40 8.99 1.61
C GLY A 100 6.78 9.13 0.21
N LEU A 101 5.53 8.68 0.06
CA LEU A 101 4.84 8.50 -1.23
C LEU A 101 4.90 9.73 -2.13
N LYS A 102 4.71 10.94 -1.58
CA LYS A 102 4.78 12.19 -2.34
C LYS A 102 6.10 12.31 -3.11
N ARG A 103 7.22 12.01 -2.46
CA ARG A 103 8.54 12.10 -3.11
C ARG A 103 8.73 10.99 -4.15
N CYS A 104 8.15 9.81 -3.92
CA CYS A 104 8.12 8.73 -4.92
C CYS A 104 7.38 9.17 -6.18
N MET A 105 6.17 9.74 -6.03
CA MET A 105 5.37 10.26 -7.14
C MET A 105 6.07 11.38 -7.91
N GLU A 106 6.75 12.31 -7.22
CA GLU A 106 7.57 13.34 -7.87
C GLU A 106 8.66 12.74 -8.76
N LEU A 107 9.41 11.76 -8.24
CA LEU A 107 10.49 11.08 -8.98
C LEU A 107 9.96 10.26 -10.16
N LEU A 108 8.79 9.63 -10.02
CA LEU A 108 8.12 8.95 -11.11
C LEU A 108 7.76 9.94 -12.22
N ALA A 109 7.14 11.07 -11.86
CA ALA A 109 6.75 12.11 -12.80
C ALA A 109 7.96 12.71 -13.54
N GLU A 110 9.08 12.96 -12.82
CA GLU A 110 10.36 13.37 -13.42
C GLU A 110 10.87 12.37 -14.48
N CYS A 111 10.48 11.10 -14.38
CA CYS A 111 10.85 10.02 -15.30
C CYS A 111 9.78 9.68 -16.35
N GLY A 112 8.65 10.41 -16.38
CA GLY A 112 7.51 10.14 -17.26
C GLY A 112 6.65 8.94 -16.86
N GLU A 113 6.68 8.55 -15.59
CA GLU A 113 5.91 7.44 -15.01
C GLU A 113 4.88 7.97 -13.99
N GLU A 114 3.82 7.22 -13.72
CA GLU A 114 2.84 7.56 -12.68
C GLU A 114 2.21 6.32 -12.02
N PHE A 115 1.56 6.52 -10.87
CA PHE A 115 0.67 5.52 -10.30
C PHE A 115 -0.75 5.68 -10.85
N ILE A 116 -1.38 4.56 -11.20
CA ILE A 116 -2.78 4.51 -11.61
C ILE A 116 -3.59 4.02 -10.40
N ILE A 117 -4.26 4.96 -9.72
CA ILE A 117 -5.04 4.69 -8.51
C ILE A 117 -6.53 4.77 -8.86
N LEU A 118 -7.24 3.64 -8.83
CA LEU A 118 -8.66 3.57 -9.22
C LEU A 118 -9.61 3.91 -8.07
N SER A 119 -9.17 3.79 -6.82
CA SER A 119 -9.93 4.11 -5.61
C SER A 119 -10.19 5.60 -5.36
N ASN A 120 -9.58 6.49 -6.15
CA ASN A 120 -9.82 7.94 -6.13
C ASN A 120 -10.72 8.43 -7.28
N SER A 121 -11.25 7.51 -8.10
CA SER A 121 -12.11 7.80 -9.27
C SER A 121 -13.60 7.63 -8.96
#